data_AF-A0A1Y0MMS9-F1
#
_entry.id   AF-A0A1Y0MMS9-F1
#
_cell.length_a   1.000
_cell.length_b   1.000
_cell.length_c   1.000
_cell.angle_alpha   90.00
_cell.angle_beta   90.00
_cell.angle_gamma   90.00
#
_symmetry.space_group_name_H-M   'P 1'
#
loop_
_entity.id
_entity.type
_entity.pdbx_description
1 polymer ?
#
loop_
_entity_poly.entity_id
_entity_poly.type
_entity_poly.pdbx_seq_one_letter_code
_entity_poly.pdbx_strand_id
1 'polypeptide(L)'
;MSEGKNIGIISHFYWIGWIIALVMNNSDKTELGSFYIRQNLGFFLLSFFVWIPIVGWALGLLILVAWIMSLIGSLSGDKKPSFLLGNQFQEWFKAL
;
A
#
# COMPACT_ATOMS: atom_id res chain seq x y z
N MET A 1 2.29 -19.74 -1.27
CA MET A 1 1.64 -18.41 -1.42
C MET A 1 1.66 -18.06 -2.89
N SER A 2 0.61 -17.44 -3.43
CA SER A 2 0.66 -16.94 -4.82
C SER A 2 1.67 -15.80 -4.92
N GLU A 3 2.26 -15.61 -6.10
CA GLU A 3 3.27 -14.59 -6.34
C GLU A 3 2.76 -13.17 -6.02
N GLY A 4 1.55 -12.86 -6.46
CA GLY A 4 0.90 -11.57 -6.13
C GLY A 4 0.72 -11.35 -4.63
N LYS A 5 0.44 -12.39 -3.85
CA LYS A 5 0.35 -12.31 -2.38
C LYS A 5 1.69 -12.01 -1.75
N ASN A 6 2.77 -12.64 -2.23
CA ASN A 6 4.13 -12.33 -1.77
C ASN A 6 4.50 -10.87 -2.07
N ILE A 7 4.30 -10.42 -3.31
CA ILE A 7 4.55 -9.03 -3.72
C ILE A 7 3.73 -8.06 -2.86
N GLY A 8 2.45 -8.35 -2.67
CA GLY A 8 1.56 -7.54 -1.84
C GLY A 8 2.08 -7.38 -0.42
N ILE A 9 2.49 -8.46 0.24
CA ILE A 9 3.05 -8.41 1.59
C ILE A 9 4.38 -7.66 1.62
N ILE A 10 5.30 -7.93 0.69
CA ILE A 10 6.60 -7.27 0.61
C ILE A 10 6.44 -5.74 0.44
N SER A 11 5.42 -5.30 -0.31
CA SER A 11 5.16 -3.87 -0.53
C SER A 11 4.81 -3.08 0.75
N HIS A 12 4.47 -3.75 1.85
CA HIS A 12 4.15 -3.10 3.13
C HIS A 12 5.41 -2.74 3.94
N PHE A 13 6.59 -3.29 3.62
CA PHE A 13 7.83 -3.08 4.38
C PHE A 13 8.53 -1.75 4.01
N TYR A 14 7.79 -0.66 4.16
CA TYR A 14 8.20 0.73 3.92
C TYR A 14 8.96 0.90 2.58
N TRP A 15 9.81 1.91 2.42
CA TRP A 15 10.43 2.22 1.14
C TRP A 15 11.27 1.08 0.55
N ILE A 16 12.03 0.36 1.37
CA ILE A 16 12.91 -0.73 0.88
C ILE A 16 12.08 -1.89 0.35
N GLY A 17 11.13 -2.40 1.15
CA GLY A 17 10.24 -3.48 0.71
C GLY A 17 9.37 -3.08 -0.46
N TRP A 18 8.90 -1.83 -0.48
CA TRP A 18 8.10 -1.32 -1.58
C TRP A 18 8.86 -1.26 -2.91
N ILE A 19 10.11 -0.80 -2.91
CA ILE A 19 10.97 -0.84 -4.10
C ILE A 19 11.19 -2.28 -4.57
N ILE A 20 11.48 -3.20 -3.64
CA ILE A 20 11.65 -4.63 -3.98
C ILE A 20 10.38 -5.20 -4.61
N ALA A 21 9.21 -4.97 -3.99
CA ALA A 21 7.93 -5.42 -4.53
C ALA A 21 7.66 -4.82 -5.91
N LEU A 22 7.99 -3.55 -6.13
CA LEU A 22 7.83 -2.89 -7.42
C LEU A 22 8.70 -3.56 -8.51
N VAL A 23 9.96 -3.85 -8.21
CA VAL A 23 10.87 -4.53 -9.15
C VAL A 23 10.39 -5.96 -9.44
N MET A 24 9.96 -6.69 -8.41
CA MET A 24 9.39 -8.04 -8.56
C MET A 24 8.16 -8.03 -9.47
N ASN A 25 7.22 -7.12 -9.21
CA ASN A 25 5.98 -7.01 -9.97
C ASN A 25 6.20 -6.49 -11.39
N ASN A 26 7.25 -5.72 -11.66
CA ASN A 26 7.58 -5.33 -13.03
C ASN A 26 8.17 -6.47 -13.86
N SER A 27 8.80 -7.45 -13.21
CA SER A 27 9.34 -8.64 -13.89
C SER A 27 8.23 -9.64 -14.21
N ASP A 28 7.35 -9.92 -13.24
CA ASP A 28 6.16 -10.74 -13.43
C ASP A 28 4.92 -10.02 -12.85
N LYS A 29 4.13 -9.40 -13.73
CA LYS A 29 3.03 -8.52 -13.33
C LYS A 29 1.86 -9.31 -12.79
N THR A 30 1.49 -8.98 -11.56
CA THR A 30 0.28 -9.52 -10.93
C THR A 30 -0.70 -8.40 -10.60
N GLU A 31 -2.00 -8.65 -10.76
CA GLU A 31 -3.01 -7.65 -10.41
C GLU A 31 -3.00 -7.33 -8.91
N LEU A 32 -2.82 -8.35 -8.06
CA LEU A 32 -2.79 -8.20 -6.61
C LEU A 32 -1.54 -7.44 -6.14
N GLY A 33 -0.37 -7.76 -6.71
CA GLY A 33 0.87 -7.04 -6.43
C GLY A 33 0.76 -5.58 -6.82
N SER A 34 0.34 -5.29 -8.05
CA SER A 34 0.14 -3.92 -8.55
C SER A 34 -0.85 -3.15 -7.69
N PHE A 35 -1.93 -3.78 -7.21
CA PHE A 35 -2.90 -3.16 -6.32
C PHE A 35 -2.28 -2.69 -4.99
N TYR A 36 -1.53 -3.57 -4.31
CA TYR A 36 -0.92 -3.26 -3.02
C TYR A 36 0.29 -2.32 -3.12
N ILE A 37 1.07 -2.39 -4.22
CA ILE A 37 2.12 -1.42 -4.53
C ILE A 37 1.54 0.00 -4.60
N ARG A 38 0.46 0.19 -5.37
CA ARG A 38 -0.21 1.49 -5.51
C ARG A 38 -0.80 1.98 -4.19
N GLN A 39 -1.44 1.08 -3.44
CA GLN A 39 -2.04 1.41 -2.14
C GLN A 39 -0.99 1.85 -1.11
N ASN A 40 0.10 1.09 -0.97
CA ASN A 40 1.14 1.39 0.00
C ASN A 40 1.93 2.64 -0.36
N LEU A 41 2.15 2.92 -1.66
CA LEU A 41 2.71 4.21 -2.09
C LEU A 41 1.85 5.37 -1.60
N GLY A 42 0.53 5.27 -1.73
CA GLY A 42 -0.42 6.26 -1.22
C GLY A 42 -0.28 6.50 0.28
N PHE A 43 -0.18 5.43 1.08
CA PHE A 43 0.04 5.56 2.53
C PHE A 43 1.37 6.22 2.87
N PHE A 44 2.46 5.87 2.18
CA PHE A 44 3.77 6.46 2.44
C PHE A 44 3.87 7.91 2.01
N LEU A 45 3.14 8.30 0.95
CA LEU A 45 3.03 9.70 0.58
C LEU A 45 2.19 10.49 1.58
N LEU A 46 1.10 9.92 2.09
CA LEU A 46 0.31 10.55 3.15
C LEU A 46 1.07 10.64 4.48
N SER A 47 1.98 9.72 4.78
CA SER A 47 2.74 9.74 6.03
C SER A 47 3.66 10.95 6.14
N PHE A 48 4.01 11.61 5.02
CA PHE A 48 4.73 12.87 5.02
C PHE A 48 3.94 14.03 5.64
N PHE A 49 2.63 13.93 5.90
CA PHE A 49 1.86 14.99 6.57
C PHE A 49 1.75 14.79 8.09
N VAL A 50 2.32 13.71 8.64
CA VAL A 50 2.17 13.34 10.06
C VAL A 50 2.89 14.31 11.01
N TRP A 51 3.85 15.11 10.52
CA TRP A 51 4.56 16.10 11.33
C TRP A 51 3.73 17.32 11.74
N ILE A 52 2.55 17.53 11.14
CA ILE A 52 1.65 18.62 11.50
C ILE A 52 1.04 18.32 12.88
N PRO A 53 1.22 19.18 13.91
CA PRO A 53 0.67 18.93 15.24
C PRO A 53 -0.84 18.73 15.22
N ILE A 54 -1.35 17.84 16.08
CA ILE A 54 -2.77 17.48 16.24
C ILE A 54 -3.36 16.81 14.99
N VAL A 55 -3.44 17.51 13.85
CA VAL A 55 -4.06 17.02 12.60
C VAL A 55 -3.23 15.90 11.97
N GLY A 56 -1.92 16.09 11.85
CA GLY A 56 -1.01 15.09 11.30
C GLY A 56 -0.92 13.85 12.18
N TRP A 57 -1.02 13.99 13.49
CA TRP A 57 -1.05 12.85 14.42
C TRP A 57 -2.33 12.03 14.28
N ALA A 58 -3.49 12.69 14.19
CA ALA A 58 -4.76 12.02 13.92
C ALA A 58 -4.72 11.29 12.56
N LEU A 59 -4.17 11.93 11.53
CA LEU A 59 -3.93 11.30 10.23
C LEU A 59 -2.99 10.10 10.35
N GLY A 60 -1.91 10.20 11.13
CA GLY A 60 -0.96 9.10 11.36
C GLY A 60 -1.63 7.87 11.97
N LEU A 61 -2.54 8.08 12.93
CA LEU A 61 -3.33 6.98 13.51
C LEU A 61 -4.26 6.33 12.46
N LEU A 62 -4.92 7.13 11.63
CA LEU A 62 -5.77 6.63 10.55
C LEU A 62 -4.97 5.84 9.50
N ILE A 63 -3.79 6.34 9.10
CA ILE A 63 -2.88 5.67 8.18
C ILE A 63 -2.42 4.34 8.77
N LEU A 64 -2.06 4.30 10.06
CA LEU A 64 -1.63 3.06 10.73
C LEU A 64 -2.74 1.99 10.70
N VAL A 65 -3.97 2.37 11.04
CA VAL A 65 -5.13 1.46 11.00
C VAL A 65 -5.41 0.99 9.56
N ALA A 66 -5.34 1.90 8.59
CA ALA A 66 -5.50 1.58 7.17
C ALA A 66 -4.42 0.64 6.65
N TRP A 67 -3.16 0.85 7.05
CA TRP A 67 -2.03 0.01 6.67
C TRP A 67 -2.14 -1.40 7.25
N ILE A 68 -2.58 -1.55 8.51
CA ILE A 68 -2.82 -2.87 9.11
C ILE A 68 -3.92 -3.61 8.35
N MET A 69 -5.03 -2.95 8.02
CA MET A 69 -6.11 -3.59 7.24
C MET A 69 -5.69 -3.94 5.81
N SER A 70 -4.86 -3.09 5.19
CA SER A 70 -4.24 -3.38 3.89
C SER A 70 -3.36 -4.64 3.97
N LEU A 71 -2.53 -4.75 5.01
CA LEU A 71 -1.68 -5.92 5.22
C LEU A 71 -2.51 -7.20 5.38
N ILE A 72 -3.58 -7.14 6.20
CA ILE A 72 -4.52 -8.26 6.36
C ILE A 72 -5.17 -8.63 5.02
N GLY A 73 -5.62 -7.64 4.24
CA GLY A 73 -6.18 -7.90 2.91
C GLY A 73 -5.19 -8.61 1.99
N SER A 74 -3.91 -8.20 2.03
CA SER A 74 -2.85 -8.83 1.22
C SER A 74 -2.61 -10.28 1.65
N LEU A 75 -2.72 -10.57 2.95
CA LEU A 75 -2.66 -11.92 3.50
C LEU A 75 -3.88 -12.76 3.12
N SER A 76 -5.05 -12.16 2.91
CA SER A 76 -6.23 -12.86 2.40
C SER A 76 -6.19 -13.09 0.89
N GLY A 77 -5.41 -12.29 0.14
CA GLY A 77 -5.41 -12.30 -1.33
C GLY A 77 -6.61 -11.57 -1.94
N ASP A 78 -7.29 -10.73 -1.16
CA ASP A 78 -8.41 -9.91 -1.63
C ASP A 78 -7.92 -8.52 -2.02
N LYS A 79 -8.43 -7.95 -3.12
CA LYS A 79 -8.19 -6.53 -3.47
C LYS A 79 -9.17 -5.63 -2.73
N LYS A 80 -8.89 -5.28 -1.48
CA LYS A 80 -9.73 -4.38 -0.68
C LYS A 80 -9.14 -2.97 -0.62
N PRO A 81 -9.77 -1.96 -1.25
CA PRO A 81 -9.28 -0.60 -1.16
C PRO A 81 -9.37 -0.11 0.29
N SER A 82 -8.35 0.61 0.72
CA SER A 82 -8.37 1.31 1.99
C SER A 82 -9.59 2.22 2.11
N PHE A 83 -10.18 2.26 3.31
CA PHE A 83 -11.25 3.19 3.67
C PHE A 83 -10.85 4.67 3.60
N LEU A 84 -9.55 4.96 3.53
CA LEU A 84 -9.04 6.31 3.27
C LEU A 84 -9.21 6.63 1.76
N LEU A 85 -8.11 6.89 1.07
CA LEU A 85 -8.08 7.26 -0.34
C LEU A 85 -7.80 6.04 -1.22
N GLY A 86 -8.29 4.86 -0.82
CA GLY A 86 -7.93 3.59 -1.46
C GLY A 86 -8.22 3.57 -2.96
N ASN A 87 -9.39 4.06 -3.38
CA ASN A 87 -9.77 4.15 -4.79
C ASN A 87 -8.94 5.18 -5.55
N GLN A 88 -8.67 6.33 -4.92
CA GLN A 88 -7.86 7.40 -5.49
C GLN A 88 -6.41 6.93 -5.70
N PHE A 89 -5.85 6.13 -4.78
CA PHE A 89 -4.52 5.53 -4.97
C PHE A 89 -4.46 4.64 -6.21
N GLN A 90 -5.52 3.86 -6.47
CA GLN A 90 -5.56 3.00 -7.66
C GLN A 90 -5.59 3.81 -8.95
N GLU A 91 -6.29 4.95 -8.95
CA GLU A 91 -6.37 5.89 -10.09
C GLU A 91 -5.09 6.69 -10.29
N TRP A 92 -4.57 7.35 -9.24
CA TRP A 92 -3.39 8.21 -9.31
C TRP A 92 -2.13 7.44 -9.70
N PHE A 93 -2.02 6.20 -9.22
CA PHE A 93 -0.83 5.38 -9.42
C PHE A 93 -1.04 4.27 -10.45
N LYS A 94 -2.07 4.35 -11.32
CA LYS A 94 -2.42 3.28 -12.28
C LYS A 94 -1.31 2.89 -13.27
N ALA A 95 -0.27 3.70 -13.40
CA ALA A 95 0.91 3.40 -14.23
C ALA A 95 1.91 2.44 -13.57
N LEU A 96 1.83 2.26 -12.24
CA LEU A 96 2.63 1.31 -11.45
C LEU A 96 2.05 -0.11 -11.53
#